data_AF-A0A378XYR7-F1
#
_entry.id   AF-A0A378XYR7-F1
#
_cell.length_a   1.000
_cell.length_b   1.000
_cell.length_c   1.000
_cell.angle_alpha   90.00
_cell.angle_beta   90.00
_cell.angle_gamma   90.00
#
_symmetry.space_group_name_H-M   'P 1'
#
loop_
_entity.id
_entity.type
_entity.pdbx_description
1 polymer ?
#
loop_
_entity_poly.entity_id
_entity_poly.type
_entity_poly.pdbx_seq_one_letter_code
_entity_poly.pdbx_strand_id
1 'polypeptide(L)' 'MKFYGIAVNTQNKNVVINNLPTDCLGAVKKAKRIATKEGLKFQFVKPAVNGQKEGATLTKFAAQRKNRKSVKR' A
#
# COMPACT_ATOMS: atom_id res chain seq x y z
N MET A 1 12.10 -11.28 -2.35
CA MET A 1 10.87 -10.61 -1.87
C MET A 1 10.95 -9.15 -2.26
N LYS A 2 9.95 -8.58 -2.95
CA LYS A 2 9.98 -7.16 -3.34
C LYS A 2 9.44 -6.31 -2.18
N PHE A 3 9.96 -5.11 -1.99
CA PHE A 3 9.49 -4.16 -0.97
C PHE A 3 9.06 -2.85 -1.63
N TYR A 4 8.09 -2.17 -1.03
CA TYR A 4 7.70 -0.83 -1.40
C TYR A 4 7.60 0.05 -0.14
N GLY A 5 7.99 1.31 -0.29
CA GLY A 5 7.90 2.32 0.76
C GLY A 5 6.64 3.14 0.59
N ILE A 6 6.05 3.58 1.70
CA ILE A 6 5.02 4.61 1.70
C ILE A 6 5.61 5.84 2.37
N ALA A 7 5.54 6.96 1.66
CA ALA A 7 5.88 8.28 2.16
C ALA A 7 4.69 9.22 1.98
N VAL A 8 4.71 10.35 2.68
CA VAL A 8 3.63 11.32 2.66
C VAL A 8 4.19 12.68 2.25
N ASN A 9 3.53 13.34 1.31
CA ASN A 9 3.88 14.71 0.91
C ASN A 9 3.29 15.75 1.88
N THR A 10 3.71 17.00 1.77
CA THR A 10 3.15 18.16 2.51
C THR A 10 1.64 18.31 2.35
N GLN A 11 1.08 17.83 1.23
CA GLN A 11 -0.37 17.76 0.99
C GLN A 11 -1.06 16.55 1.64
N ASN A 12 -0.39 15.83 2.54
CA ASN A 12 -0.86 14.57 3.15
C ASN A 12 -1.24 13.47 2.14
N LYS A 13 -0.70 13.53 0.91
CA LYS A 13 -0.92 12.49 -0.11
C LYS A 13 0.13 11.38 0.04
N ASN A 14 -0.33 10.14 -0.05
CA ASN A 14 0.53 8.97 -0.02
C ASN A 14 1.27 8.85 -1.36
N VAL A 15 2.59 8.72 -1.27
CA VAL A 15 3.50 8.48 -2.39
C VAL A 15 4.14 7.11 -2.19
N VAL A 16 4.11 6.30 -3.24
CA VAL A 16 4.70 4.96 -3.23
C VAL A 16 6.12 5.03 -3.76
N ILE A 17 7.08 4.61 -2.95
CA ILE A 17 8.49 4.49 -3.34
C ILE A 17 8.74 3.06 -3.82
N ASN A 18 8.86 2.91 -5.14
CA ASN A 18 9.21 1.67 -5.81
C ASN A 18 10.74 1.49 -5.93
N ASN A 19 11.22 0.31 -6.32
CA ASN A 19 12.65 -0.03 -6.48
C ASN A 19 13.49 -0.08 -5.19
N LEU A 20 12.89 -0.61 -4.11
CA LEU A 20 13.61 -0.91 -2.88
C LEU A 20 14.36 -2.26 -2.96
N PRO A 21 15.50 -2.40 -2.25
CA PRO A 21 16.21 -3.65 -2.07
C PRO A 21 15.32 -4.79 -1.59
N THR A 22 15.72 -6.02 -1.88
CA THR A 22 15.06 -7.24 -1.41
C THR A 22 15.29 -7.54 0.06
N ASP A 23 16.15 -6.76 0.73
CA ASP A 23 16.42 -6.88 2.17
C ASP A 23 15.60 -5.84 2.94
N CYS A 24 14.95 -6.25 4.03
CA CYS A 24 14.09 -5.36 4.83
C CYS A 24 14.85 -4.13 5.37
N LEU A 25 16.04 -4.34 5.94
CA LEU A 25 16.88 -3.26 6.47
C LEU A 25 17.37 -2.32 5.35
N GLY A 26 17.75 -2.88 4.20
CA GLY A 26 18.17 -2.11 3.02
C GLY A 26 17.01 -1.30 2.43
N ALA A 27 15.82 -1.88 2.38
CA ALA A 27 14.59 -1.24 1.93
C ALA A 27 14.23 -0.03 2.80
N VAL A 28 14.30 -0.16 4.13
CA VAL A 28 14.03 0.96 5.05
C VAL A 28 15.06 2.08 4.89
N LYS A 29 16.37 1.75 4.83
CA LYS A 29 17.42 2.77 4.66
C LYS A 29 17.27 3.53 3.34
N LYS A 30 17.01 2.82 2.24
CA LYS A 30 16.86 3.43 0.91
C LYS A 30 15.57 4.23 0.81
N ALA A 31 14.46 3.72 1.35
CA ALA A 31 13.18 4.45 1.37
C ALA A 31 13.28 5.75 2.17
N LYS A 32 13.96 5.75 3.32
CA LYS A 32 14.23 6.98 4.08
C LYS A 32 15.04 7.99 3.27
N ARG A 33 16.13 7.54 2.63
CA ARG A 33 16.97 8.42 1.77
C ARG A 33 16.18 9.04 0.62
N ILE A 34 15.36 8.24 -0.07
CA ILE A 34 14.53 8.73 -1.19
C ILE A 34 13.50 9.74 -0.66
N ALA A 35 12.80 9.40 0.43
CA ALA A 35 11.83 10.31 1.04
C ALA A 35 12.47 11.64 1.44
N THR A 36 13.65 11.63 2.08
CA THR A 36 14.37 12.86 2.42
C THR A 36 14.79 13.67 1.18
N LYS A 37 15.26 13.00 0.13
CA LYS A 37 15.67 13.66 -1.13
C LYS A 37 14.48 14.35 -1.82
N GLU A 38 13.30 13.76 -1.73
CA GLU A 38 12.06 14.27 -2.32
C GLU A 38 11.29 15.22 -1.39
N GLY A 39 11.80 15.50 -0.19
CA GLY A 39 11.10 16.33 0.80
C GLY A 39 9.83 15.68 1.37
N LEU A 40 9.72 14.35 1.30
CA LEU A 40 8.59 13.57 1.76
C LEU A 40 8.84 13.02 3.17
N LYS A 41 7.77 12.87 3.95
CA LYS A 41 7.80 12.23 5.27
C LYS A 41 7.69 10.72 5.11
N PHE A 42 8.76 9.99 5.42
CA PHE A 42 8.73 8.52 5.43
C PHE A 42 7.75 8.00 6.48
N GLN A 43 6.88 7.05 6.11
CA GLN A 43 5.97 6.37 7.03
C GLN A 43 6.46 4.96 7.36
N PHE A 44 6.41 4.04 6.39
CA PHE A 44 6.79 2.64 6.60
C PHE A 44 7.15 1.93 5.29
N VAL A 45 7.82 0.79 5.41
CA VAL A 45 8.09 -0.14 4.29
C VAL A 45 7.21 -1.37 4.46
N LYS A 46 6.63 -1.86 3.37
CA LYS A 46 5.89 -3.13 3.34
C LYS A 46 6.47 -4.07 2.29
N PRO A 47 6.46 -5.39 2.55
CA PRO A 47 6.72 -6.35 1.51
C PRO A 47 5.59 -6.31 0.48
N ALA A 48 5.95 -6.23 -0.80
CA ALA A 48 5.05 -6.52 -1.89
C ALA A 48 4.77 -8.02 -1.87
N VAL A 49 3.66 -8.40 -1.26
CA VAL A 49 3.18 -9.78 -1.30
C VAL A 49 2.68 -10.01 -2.73
N ASN A 50 3.41 -10.80 -3.51
CA ASN A 50 3.02 -11.24 -4.86
C ASN A 50 1.75 -12.13 -4.80
N GLY A 51 0.60 -11.56 -4.48
CA GLY A 51 -0.61 -12.36 -4.31
C GLY A 51 -1.86 -11.64 -3.81
N GLN A 52 -1.78 -10.36 -3.42
CA GLN A 52 -3.01 -9.58 -3.26
C GLN A 52 -3.53 -9.25 -4.65
N LYS A 53 -4.42 -10.11 -5.17
CA LYS A 53 -5.35 -9.73 -6.24
C LYS A 53 -5.90 -8.36 -5.86
N GLU A 54 -5.76 -7.40 -6.76
CA GLU A 54 -6.45 -6.10 -6.73
C GLU A 54 -7.97 -6.33 -6.84
N GLY A 55 -8.54 -7.08 -5.91
CA GLY A 55 -9.97 -7.15 -5.69
C GLY A 55 -10.33 -5.84 -5.03
N ALA A 56 -10.80 -4.89 -5.81
CA ALA A 56 -11.39 -3.64 -5.34
C ALA A 56 -12.18 -3.92 -4.06
N THR A 57 -11.81 -3.26 -2.96
CA THR A 57 -12.52 -3.36 -1.67
C THR A 57 -14.03 -3.14 -1.81
N LEU A 58 -14.46 -2.48 -2.89
CA LEU A 58 -15.86 -2.29 -3.28
C LEU A 58 -16.61 -3.59 -3.62
N THR A 59 -15.96 -4.62 -4.18
CA THR A 59 -16.65 -5.87 -4.59
C THR A 59 -17.00 -6.76 -3.40
N LYS A 60 -16.22 -6.71 -2.30
CA LYS A 60 -16.49 -7.50 -1.09
C LYS A 60 -17.84 -7.12 -0.45
N PHE A 61 -18.20 -5.85 -0.47
CA PHE A 61 -19.48 -5.36 0.08
C PHE A 61 -20.65 -5.45 -0.92
N ALA A 62 -20.38 -5.55 -2.22
CA ALA A 62 -21.43 -5.70 -3.23
C ALA A 62 -22.19 -7.04 -3.10
N ALA A 63 -21.46 -8.14 -2.90
CA ALA A 63 -22.07 -9.45 -2.66
C ALA A 63 -22.93 -9.47 -1.38
N GLN A 64 -22.45 -8.83 -0.31
CA GLN A 64 -23.17 -8.71 0.96
C GLN A 64 -24.47 -7.89 0.81
N ARG A 65 -24.46 -6.80 0.03
CA ARG A 65 -25.67 -6.01 -0.26
C ARG A 65 -26.70 -6.78 -1.07
N LYS A 66 -26.26 -7.59 -2.04
CA LYS A 66 -27.17 -8.39 -2.88
C LYS A 66 -27.89 -9.46 -2.06
N ASN A 67 -27.17 -10.16 -1.18
CA ASN A 67 -27.76 -11.20 -0.31
C ASN A 67 -28.71 -10.65 0.75
N ARG A 68 -28.52 -9.41 1.24
CA ARG A 68 -29.47 -8.79 2.18
C ARG A 68 -30.84 -8.49 1.57
N LYS A 69 -30.91 -8.26 0.25
CA LYS A 69 -32.19 -7.97 -0.43
C LYS A 69 -33.02 -9.24 -0.72
N SER A 70 -32.41 -10.42 -0.74
CA SER A 70 -33.10 -11.68 -1.05
C SER A 70 -33.75 -12.35 0.17
N VAL A 71 -33.50 -11.87 1.38
CA VAL A 71 -34.13 -12.39 2.61
C VAL A 71 -35.34 -11.51 2.95
N LYS A 72 -36.34 -11.53 2.06
CA LYS A 72 -37.73 -11.17 2.36
C LYS A 72 -38.59 -12.24 1.69
N ARG A 73 -38.78 -13.34 2.40
CA ARG A 73 -39.88 -14.29 2.22
C ARG A 73 -40.38 -14.63 3.61
#